data_AF-A0A4Q9V1F1-F1
#
_entry.id   AF-A0A4Q9V1F1-F1
#
_cell.length_a   1.000
_cell.length_b   1.000
_cell.length_c   1.000
_cell.angle_alpha   90.00
_cell.angle_beta   90.00
_cell.angle_gamma   90.00
#
_symmetry.space_group_name_H-M   'P 1'
#
loop_
_entity.id
_entity.type
_entity.pdbx_description
1 polymer ?
#
loop_
_entity_poly.entity_id
_entity_poly.type
_entity_poly.pdbx_seq_one_letter_code
_entity_poly.pdbx_strand_id
1 'polypeptide(L)'
;MGENLIFPKDTVELVESHVREVSDFPAPGVLFRDITPLIADAHAFGQLIEILADRYRGKVDAVAGLESRGFILGAPLAVAMGVGMLTIRKAGRLPGPVVGVDYDLEYGSARMELQPFTVEDGMRVLVIDDVLATGGTAAAAFDLIEQAGGVPAALCVLLELTDLGGRERLGEKIPIESVLSY
;
A
#
# COMPACT_ATOMS: atom_id res chain seq x y z
N MET A 1 25.17 -12.13 -5.85
CA MET A 1 23.93 -12.93 -5.98
C MET A 1 22.91 -11.98 -6.56
N GLY A 2 22.36 -12.24 -7.75
CA GLY A 2 21.36 -11.34 -8.33
C GLY A 2 20.13 -11.34 -7.43
N GLU A 3 19.72 -10.18 -6.95
CA GLU A 3 18.44 -10.05 -6.27
C GLU A 3 17.35 -10.56 -7.20
N ASN A 4 16.56 -11.53 -6.75
CA ASN A 4 15.34 -11.92 -7.45
C ASN A 4 14.36 -10.76 -7.30
N LEU A 5 14.48 -9.76 -8.18
CA LEU A 5 13.58 -8.63 -8.22
C LEU A 5 12.16 -9.14 -8.50
N ILE A 6 11.23 -8.82 -7.60
CA ILE A 6 9.81 -9.15 -7.75
C ILE A 6 9.23 -8.44 -8.98
N PHE A 7 9.75 -7.25 -9.26
CA PHE A 7 9.40 -6.42 -10.42
C PHE A 7 10.51 -6.43 -11.47
N PRO A 8 10.18 -6.22 -12.76
CA PRO A 8 11.18 -6.05 -13.81
C PRO A 8 12.19 -4.96 -13.47
N LYS A 9 13.46 -5.14 -13.87
CA LYS A 9 14.54 -4.18 -13.60
C LYS A 9 14.19 -2.76 -14.06
N ASP A 10 13.57 -2.62 -15.22
CA ASP A 10 13.17 -1.31 -15.76
C ASP A 10 12.10 -0.63 -14.88
N THR A 11 11.27 -1.40 -14.17
CA THR A 11 10.31 -0.86 -13.18
C THR A 11 11.03 -0.31 -11.96
N VAL A 12 12.05 -1.04 -11.48
CA VAL A 12 12.88 -0.62 -10.36
C VAL A 12 13.59 0.69 -10.70
N GLU A 13 14.23 0.75 -11.87
CA GLU A 13 14.92 1.95 -12.38
C GLU A 13 13.96 3.13 -12.58
N LEU A 14 12.75 2.87 -13.09
CA LEU A 14 11.71 3.90 -13.26
C LEU A 14 11.35 4.54 -11.91
N VAL A 15 11.08 3.74 -10.89
CA VAL A 15 10.73 4.26 -9.56
C VAL A 15 11.94 4.94 -8.91
N GLU A 16 13.11 4.30 -8.94
CA GLU A 16 14.35 4.80 -8.32
C GLU A 16 14.74 6.19 -8.86
N SER A 17 14.69 6.36 -10.18
CA SER A 17 15.02 7.64 -10.84
C SER A 17 14.05 8.79 -10.55
N HIS A 18 12.89 8.49 -9.96
CA HIS A 18 11.84 9.48 -9.63
C HIS A 18 11.56 9.59 -8.13
N VAL A 19 12.36 8.93 -7.29
CA VAL A 19 12.32 9.11 -5.83
C VAL A 19 13.33 10.17 -5.44
N ARG A 20 12.88 11.16 -4.67
CA ARG A 20 13.74 12.19 -4.09
C ARG A 20 13.94 11.92 -2.60
N GLU A 21 15.17 12.02 -2.13
CA GLU A 21 15.47 12.04 -0.69
C GLU A 21 15.27 13.43 -0.08
N VAL A 22 14.63 13.50 1.08
CA VAL A 22 14.44 14.72 1.87
C VAL A 22 14.84 14.44 3.32
N SER A 23 15.93 15.04 3.77
CA SER A 23 16.42 14.92 5.14
C SER A 23 15.53 15.67 6.13
N ASP A 24 15.49 15.16 7.37
CA ASP A 24 14.83 15.77 8.53
C ASP A 24 13.31 16.00 8.37
N PHE A 25 12.64 15.10 7.64
CA PHE A 25 11.19 15.13 7.44
C PHE A 25 10.54 13.77 7.72
N PRO A 26 9.39 13.71 8.43
CA PRO A 26 8.67 14.81 9.06
C PRO A 26 9.30 15.29 10.38
N ALA A 27 10.39 14.66 10.82
CA ALA A 27 11.10 14.98 12.05
C ALA A 27 12.63 14.88 11.85
N PRO A 28 13.44 15.55 12.69
CA PRO A 28 14.90 15.45 12.63
C PRO A 28 15.40 14.01 12.68
N GLY A 29 16.40 13.69 11.86
CA GLY A 29 16.99 12.35 11.75
C GLY A 29 16.24 11.38 10.83
N VAL A 30 15.08 11.76 10.29
CA VAL A 30 14.33 10.92 9.33
C VAL A 30 14.74 11.28 7.89
N LEU A 31 15.12 10.28 7.10
CA LEU A 31 15.32 10.42 5.67
C LEU A 31 14.03 10.05 4.93
N PHE A 32 13.27 11.05 4.51
CA PHE A 32 12.02 10.83 3.79
C PHE A 32 12.29 10.52 2.32
N ARG A 33 11.57 9.53 1.80
CA ARG A 33 11.58 9.15 0.38
C ARG A 33 10.33 9.69 -0.29
N ASP A 34 10.50 10.78 -1.02
CA ASP A 34 9.44 11.51 -1.69
C ASP A 34 9.17 10.94 -3.08
N ILE A 35 7.99 10.35 -3.27
CA ILE A 35 7.50 9.83 -4.55
C ILE A 35 6.74 10.88 -5.38
N THR A 36 6.64 12.12 -4.89
CA THR A 36 5.93 13.20 -5.60
C THR A 36 6.46 13.43 -7.02
N PRO A 37 7.78 13.38 -7.31
CA PRO A 37 8.27 13.51 -8.69
C PRO A 37 7.75 12.41 -9.61
N LEU A 38 7.66 11.17 -9.12
CA LEU A 38 7.10 10.04 -9.85
C LEU A 38 5.63 10.28 -10.20
N ILE A 39 4.83 10.77 -9.25
CA ILE A 39 3.41 11.08 -9.45
C ILE A 39 3.22 12.26 -10.43
N ALA A 40 4.12 13.25 -10.35
CA ALA A 40 4.04 14.45 -11.19
C ALA A 40 4.43 14.20 -12.66
N ASP A 41 5.20 13.15 -12.93
CA ASP A 41 5.51 12.73 -14.30
C ASP A 41 4.40 11.83 -14.85
N ALA A 42 3.61 12.36 -15.78
CA ALA A 42 2.46 11.65 -16.35
C ALA A 42 2.84 10.34 -17.06
N HIS A 43 4.02 10.28 -17.68
CA HIS A 43 4.47 9.08 -18.39
C HIS A 43 4.95 8.02 -17.39
N ALA A 44 5.82 8.41 -16.45
CA ALA A 44 6.35 7.49 -15.45
C ALA A 44 5.23 6.95 -14.54
N PHE A 45 4.31 7.82 -14.11
CA PHE A 45 3.18 7.39 -13.30
C PHE A 45 2.24 6.45 -14.07
N GLY A 46 1.89 6.81 -15.31
CA GLY A 46 1.06 5.95 -16.16
C GLY A 46 1.70 4.57 -16.40
N GLN A 47 3.00 4.56 -16.70
CA GLN A 47 3.76 3.32 -16.91
C GLN A 47 3.80 2.45 -15.64
N LEU A 48 4.03 3.04 -14.46
CA LEU A 48 3.98 2.32 -13.20
C LEU A 48 2.61 1.67 -12.99
N ILE A 49 1.52 2.41 -13.21
CA ILE A 49 0.16 1.90 -13.03
C ILE A 49 -0.13 0.72 -13.95
N GLU A 50 0.26 0.78 -15.22
CA GLU A 50 0.09 -0.35 -16.15
C GLU A 50 0.91 -1.59 -15.73
N ILE A 51 2.15 -1.40 -15.28
CA ILE A 51 2.98 -2.51 -14.77
C ILE A 51 2.34 -3.18 -13.57
N LEU A 52 1.85 -2.40 -12.61
CA LEU A 52 1.13 -2.93 -11.44
C LEU A 52 -0.18 -3.60 -11.87
N ALA A 53 -0.91 -3.02 -12.82
CA ALA A 53 -2.16 -3.59 -13.31
C ALA A 53 -1.92 -4.96 -13.95
N ASP A 54 -0.95 -5.09 -14.85
CA ASP A 54 -0.61 -6.37 -15.49
C ASP A 54 -0.20 -7.44 -14.47
N ARG A 55 0.44 -7.02 -13.39
CA ARG A 55 0.84 -7.94 -12.33
C ARG A 55 -0.35 -8.51 -11.56
N TYR A 56 -1.38 -7.72 -11.28
CA TYR A 56 -2.49 -8.11 -10.39
C TYR A 56 -3.82 -8.39 -11.10
N ARG A 57 -3.97 -8.03 -12.38
CA ARG A 57 -5.20 -8.25 -13.16
C ARG A 57 -5.59 -9.73 -13.16
N GLY A 58 -6.85 -10.00 -12.80
CA GLY A 58 -7.40 -11.35 -12.68
C GLY A 58 -6.95 -12.14 -11.44
N LYS A 59 -6.01 -11.61 -10.64
CA LYS A 59 -5.55 -12.24 -9.39
C LYS A 59 -6.27 -11.68 -8.15
N VAL A 60 -6.79 -10.47 -8.24
CA VAL A 60 -7.53 -9.78 -7.18
C VAL A 60 -8.85 -9.22 -7.72
N ASP A 61 -9.80 -9.00 -6.83
CA ASP A 61 -11.16 -8.56 -7.14
C ASP A 61 -11.40 -7.10 -6.72
N ALA A 62 -10.54 -6.54 -5.86
CA ALA A 62 -10.54 -5.13 -5.47
C ALA A 62 -9.15 -4.64 -5.03
N VAL A 63 -8.98 -3.31 -4.98
CA VAL A 63 -7.79 -2.64 -4.44
C VAL A 63 -8.15 -1.84 -3.19
N ALA A 64 -7.53 -2.12 -2.05
CA ALA A 64 -7.61 -1.28 -0.86
C ALA A 64 -6.41 -0.34 -0.80
N GLY A 65 -6.64 0.96 -1.01
CA GLY A 65 -5.61 1.97 -0.76
C GLY A 65 -5.58 2.38 0.71
N LEU A 66 -4.39 2.63 1.26
CA LEU A 66 -4.23 3.20 2.60
C LEU A 66 -4.18 4.73 2.55
N GLU A 67 -4.90 5.40 3.45
CA GLU A 67 -4.95 6.86 3.46
C GLU A 67 -3.60 7.50 3.82
N SER A 68 -3.14 8.55 3.13
CA SER A 68 -3.72 9.17 1.92
C SER A 68 -2.95 8.79 0.65
N ARG A 69 -1.66 8.45 0.77
CA ARG A 69 -0.76 8.29 -0.38
C ARG A 69 -1.03 6.99 -1.14
N GLY A 70 -1.41 5.92 -0.45
CA GLY A 70 -1.94 4.71 -1.07
C GLY A 70 -3.16 4.95 -1.96
N PHE A 71 -3.95 6.02 -1.76
CA PHE A 71 -5.05 6.34 -2.68
C PHE A 71 -4.57 6.84 -4.04
N ILE A 72 -3.46 7.58 -4.06
CA ILE A 72 -2.89 8.12 -5.29
C ILE A 72 -2.50 6.97 -6.21
N LEU A 73 -1.96 5.88 -5.65
CA LEU A 73 -1.60 4.68 -6.40
C LEU A 73 -2.81 3.77 -6.67
N GLY A 74 -3.65 3.55 -5.64
CA GLY A 74 -4.71 2.55 -5.68
C GLY A 74 -5.87 2.92 -6.59
N ALA A 75 -6.26 4.19 -6.67
CA ALA A 75 -7.38 4.61 -7.51
C ALA A 75 -7.14 4.37 -9.01
N PRO A 76 -6.04 4.88 -9.62
CA PRO A 76 -5.77 4.59 -11.03
C PRO A 76 -5.46 3.12 -11.28
N LEU A 77 -4.84 2.40 -10.33
CA LEU A 77 -4.62 0.96 -10.44
C LEU A 77 -5.94 0.16 -10.52
N ALA A 78 -6.91 0.47 -9.66
CA ALA A 78 -8.23 -0.16 -9.69
C ALA A 78 -8.93 0.08 -11.03
N VAL A 79 -8.87 1.32 -11.54
CA VAL A 79 -9.41 1.68 -12.86
C VAL A 79 -8.73 0.89 -13.98
N ALA A 80 -7.40 0.83 -14.00
CA ALA A 80 -6.63 0.12 -15.02
C ALA A 80 -6.94 -1.39 -15.05
N MET A 81 -7.16 -1.99 -13.87
CA MET A 81 -7.55 -3.40 -13.74
C MET A 81 -9.03 -3.66 -14.00
N GLY A 82 -9.89 -2.63 -13.98
CA GLY A 82 -11.33 -2.76 -14.13
C GLY A 82 -12.02 -3.33 -12.87
N VAL A 83 -11.48 -3.04 -11.69
CA VAL A 83 -12.00 -3.52 -10.39
C VAL A 83 -12.39 -2.35 -9.48
N GLY A 84 -13.10 -2.65 -8.39
CA GLY A 84 -13.44 -1.65 -7.36
C GLY A 84 -12.23 -1.23 -6.52
N MET A 85 -12.32 -0.04 -5.92
CA MET A 85 -11.37 0.42 -4.90
C MET A 85 -12.06 0.56 -3.55
N LEU A 86 -11.47 -0.04 -2.51
CA LEU A 86 -11.81 0.14 -1.11
C LEU A 86 -10.96 1.26 -0.51
N THR A 87 -11.54 2.01 0.43
CA THR A 87 -10.80 3.05 1.16
C THR A 87 -10.64 2.65 2.62
N ILE A 88 -9.39 2.55 3.06
CA ILE A 88 -9.04 2.33 4.48
C ILE A 88 -8.49 3.64 5.02
N ARG A 89 -9.19 4.21 6.01
CA ARG A 89 -8.98 5.60 6.44
C ARG A 89 -8.75 5.71 7.93
N LYS A 90 -8.14 6.82 8.35
CA LYS A 90 -8.09 7.16 9.78
C LYS A 90 -9.50 7.40 10.32
N ALA A 91 -9.69 7.15 11.61
CA ALA A 91 -11.00 7.26 12.24
C ALA A 91 -11.72 8.60 12.01
N GLY A 92 -13.03 8.52 11.78
CA GLY A 92 -13.89 9.69 11.58
C GLY A 92 -13.84 10.31 10.18
N ARG A 93 -13.19 9.64 9.22
CA ARG A 93 -13.10 10.10 7.82
C ARG A 93 -14.07 9.39 6.87
N LEU A 94 -14.68 8.29 7.28
CA LEU A 94 -15.68 7.55 6.50
C LEU A 94 -17.10 7.88 7.01
N PRO A 95 -18.08 8.07 6.11
CA PRO A 95 -19.47 8.26 6.53
C PRO A 95 -20.14 6.93 6.89
N GLY A 96 -21.14 6.96 7.76
CA GLY A 96 -21.96 5.77 8.05
C GLY A 96 -21.24 4.67 8.85
N PRO A 97 -21.76 3.42 8.83
CA PRO A 97 -21.22 2.31 9.60
C PRO A 97 -19.82 1.89 9.12
N VAL A 98 -18.93 1.63 10.07
CA VAL A 98 -17.56 1.19 9.84
C VAL A 98 -17.19 0.03 10.77
N VAL A 99 -16.29 -0.83 10.30
CA VAL A 99 -15.43 -1.64 11.17
C VAL A 99 -14.13 -0.89 11.40
N GLY A 100 -13.47 -1.10 12.54
CA GLY A 100 -12.26 -0.36 12.87
C GLY A 100 -11.30 -1.14 13.76
N VAL A 101 -10.01 -0.97 13.49
CA VAL A 101 -8.89 -1.63 14.17
C VAL A 101 -8.01 -0.55 14.78
N ASP A 102 -7.79 -0.67 16.09
CA ASP A 102 -6.86 0.17 16.83
C ASP A 102 -5.46 -0.45 16.76
N TYR A 103 -4.43 0.39 16.63
CA TYR A 103 -3.04 -0.03 16.63
C TYR A 103 -2.18 0.97 17.40
N ASP A 104 -1.16 0.44 18.07
CA ASP A 104 -0.27 1.23 18.91
C ASP A 104 0.75 2.00 18.08
N LEU A 105 0.99 3.25 18.48
CA LEU A 105 2.10 4.09 18.05
C LEU A 105 3.12 4.20 19.20
N GLU A 106 4.31 4.73 18.91
CA GLU A 106 5.32 5.01 19.95
C GLU A 106 4.74 5.92 21.06
N TYR A 107 3.86 6.85 20.68
CA TYR A 107 3.10 7.70 21.59
C TYR A 107 1.62 7.70 21.20
N GLY A 108 0.82 6.92 21.94
CA GLY A 108 -0.64 6.84 21.78
C GLY A 108 -1.10 5.69 20.87
N SER A 109 -2.37 5.74 20.47
CA SER A 109 -2.97 4.77 19.57
C SER A 109 -3.61 5.48 18.38
N ALA A 110 -3.63 4.81 17.23
CA ALA A 110 -4.38 5.25 16.06
C ALA A 110 -5.41 4.19 15.68
N ARG A 111 -6.42 4.60 14.91
CA ARG A 111 -7.50 3.73 14.46
C ARG A 111 -7.67 3.85 12.96
N MET A 112 -7.66 2.70 12.28
CA MET A 112 -8.05 2.60 10.87
C MET A 112 -9.48 2.07 10.77
N GLU A 113 -10.22 2.53 9.76
CA GLU A 113 -11.61 2.21 9.53
C GLU A 113 -11.84 1.79 8.07
N LEU A 114 -12.81 0.90 7.87
CA LEU A 114 -13.30 0.42 6.58
C LEU A 114 -14.83 0.35 6.62
N GLN A 115 -15.50 0.68 5.52
CA GLN A 115 -16.95 0.51 5.39
C GLN A 115 -17.26 -0.93 4.94
N PRO A 116 -17.81 -1.81 5.81
CA PRO A 116 -17.90 -3.25 5.51
C PRO A 116 -18.84 -3.56 4.33
N PHE A 117 -19.84 -2.72 4.04
CA PHE A 117 -20.74 -2.94 2.90
C PHE A 117 -20.03 -2.86 1.53
N THR A 118 -18.79 -2.37 1.49
CA THR A 118 -17.98 -2.30 0.26
C THR A 118 -17.24 -3.60 -0.04
N VAL A 119 -17.30 -4.58 0.87
CA VAL A 119 -16.60 -5.85 0.75
C VAL A 119 -17.61 -6.99 0.62
N GLU A 120 -17.44 -7.80 -0.42
CA GLU A 120 -18.19 -9.04 -0.59
C GLU A 120 -17.45 -10.21 0.09
N ASP A 121 -18.20 -11.18 0.61
CA ASP A 121 -17.62 -12.37 1.24
C ASP A 121 -16.67 -13.10 0.27
N GLY A 122 -15.43 -13.32 0.70
CA GLY A 122 -14.39 -13.98 -0.09
C GLY A 122 -13.69 -13.07 -1.12
N MET A 123 -14.04 -11.78 -1.20
CA MET A 123 -13.40 -10.83 -2.12
C MET A 123 -11.89 -10.77 -1.88
N ARG A 124 -11.08 -11.04 -2.92
CA ARG A 124 -9.61 -10.99 -2.82
C ARG A 124 -9.14 -9.56 -3.00
N VAL A 125 -8.54 -8.99 -1.97
CA VAL A 125 -8.20 -7.56 -1.92
C VAL A 125 -6.68 -7.38 -1.99
N LEU A 126 -6.22 -6.60 -2.97
CA LEU A 126 -4.85 -6.07 -2.99
C LEU A 126 -4.76 -4.87 -2.04
N VAL A 127 -3.90 -4.91 -1.02
CA VAL A 127 -3.57 -3.71 -0.24
C VAL A 127 -2.44 -2.97 -0.94
N ILE A 128 -2.59 -1.65 -1.12
CA ILE A 128 -1.55 -0.81 -1.72
C ILE A 128 -1.27 0.44 -0.90
N ASP A 129 0.01 0.73 -0.71
CA ASP A 129 0.50 1.96 -0.11
C ASP A 129 1.81 2.40 -0.78
N ASP A 130 2.29 3.60 -0.47
CA ASP A 130 3.56 4.05 -1.01
C ASP A 130 4.78 3.48 -0.27
N VAL A 131 4.70 3.36 1.07
CA VAL A 131 5.82 2.90 1.90
C VAL A 131 5.41 1.82 2.90
N LEU A 132 6.14 0.71 2.96
CA LEU A 132 6.16 -0.20 4.09
C LEU A 132 7.25 0.21 5.08
N ALA A 133 6.84 0.72 6.24
CA ALA A 133 7.71 1.02 7.38
C ALA A 133 7.62 -0.09 8.44
N THR A 134 7.02 0.19 9.59
CA THR A 134 6.85 -0.80 10.68
C THR A 134 5.79 -1.87 10.42
N GLY A 135 5.01 -1.76 9.33
CA GLY A 135 3.92 -2.67 8.98
C GLY A 135 2.63 -2.49 9.79
N GLY A 136 2.56 -1.55 10.75
CA GLY A 136 1.37 -1.36 11.60
C GLY A 136 0.08 -1.08 10.84
N THR A 137 0.12 -0.14 9.90
CA THR A 137 -1.06 0.22 9.08
C THR A 137 -1.49 -0.91 8.15
N ALA A 138 -0.54 -1.65 7.57
CA ALA A 138 -0.82 -2.78 6.69
C ALA A 138 -1.46 -3.94 7.48
N ALA A 139 -0.97 -4.23 8.69
CA ALA A 139 -1.58 -5.22 9.57
C ALA A 139 -3.03 -4.86 9.91
N ALA A 140 -3.27 -3.60 10.30
CA ALA A 140 -4.63 -3.12 10.57
C ALA A 140 -5.53 -3.22 9.33
N ALA A 141 -4.99 -2.98 8.13
CA ALA A 141 -5.73 -3.14 6.89
C ALA A 141 -6.12 -4.60 6.61
N PHE A 142 -5.22 -5.54 6.86
CA PHE A 142 -5.52 -6.97 6.73
C PHE A 142 -6.65 -7.38 7.67
N ASP A 143 -6.56 -7.01 8.94
CA ASP A 143 -7.59 -7.31 9.94
C ASP A 143 -8.95 -6.71 9.58
N LEU A 144 -8.98 -5.48 9.03
CA LEU A 144 -10.21 -4.82 8.58
C LEU A 144 -10.86 -5.54 7.40
N ILE A 145 -10.05 -5.96 6.43
CA ILE A 145 -10.53 -6.70 5.25
C ILE A 145 -11.12 -8.04 5.70
N GLU A 146 -10.43 -8.77 6.58
CA GLU A 146 -10.91 -10.05 7.12
C GLU A 146 -12.21 -9.88 7.93
N GLN A 147 -12.29 -8.84 8.78
CA GLN A 147 -13.51 -8.52 9.53
C GLN A 147 -14.70 -8.16 8.64
N ALA A 148 -14.44 -7.58 7.47
CA ALA A 148 -15.45 -7.24 6.48
C ALA A 148 -15.82 -8.42 5.56
N GLY A 149 -15.25 -9.61 5.77
CA GLY A 149 -15.52 -10.82 4.98
C GLY A 149 -14.60 -11.03 3.77
N GLY A 150 -13.66 -10.12 3.52
CA GLY A 150 -12.69 -10.21 2.42
C GLY A 150 -11.45 -11.04 2.77
N VAL A 151 -10.59 -11.23 1.78
CA VAL A 151 -9.31 -11.94 1.89
C VAL A 151 -8.18 -11.02 1.45
N PRO A 152 -7.25 -10.61 2.34
CA PRO A 152 -6.06 -9.89 1.93
C PRO A 152 -5.19 -10.78 1.03
N ALA A 153 -5.08 -10.43 -0.25
CA ALA A 153 -4.43 -11.27 -1.24
C ALA A 153 -2.93 -10.99 -1.37
N ALA A 154 -2.53 -9.73 -1.20
CA ALA A 154 -1.15 -9.28 -1.21
C ALA A 154 -1.06 -7.85 -0.64
N LEU A 155 0.14 -7.45 -0.24
CA LEU A 155 0.54 -6.05 -0.03
C LEU A 155 1.52 -5.64 -1.13
N CYS A 156 1.20 -4.57 -1.84
CA CYS A 156 2.10 -3.90 -2.77
C CYS A 156 2.53 -2.56 -2.21
N VAL A 157 3.84 -2.30 -2.15
CA VAL A 157 4.38 -0.98 -1.83
C VAL A 157 5.42 -0.54 -2.84
N LEU A 158 5.59 0.77 -3.04
CA LEU A 158 6.68 1.25 -3.87
C LEU A 158 8.01 1.12 -3.12
N LEU A 159 8.03 1.50 -1.86
CA LEU A 159 9.24 1.55 -1.05
C LEU A 159 9.07 0.69 0.20
N GLU A 160 10.08 -0.09 0.51
CA GLU A 160 10.18 -0.81 1.78
C GLU A 160 11.38 -0.29 2.56
N LEU A 161 11.18 0.02 3.84
CA LEU A 161 12.25 0.37 4.77
C LEU A 161 12.56 -0.87 5.61
N THR A 162 13.51 -1.69 5.12
CA THR A 162 13.78 -3.03 5.63
C THR A 162 14.21 -3.03 7.10
N ASP A 163 14.98 -2.02 7.51
CA ASP A 163 15.45 -1.83 8.88
C ASP A 163 14.32 -1.60 9.92
N LEU A 164 13.08 -1.34 9.48
CA LEU A 164 11.94 -1.09 10.37
C LEU A 164 11.10 -2.34 10.69
N GLY A 165 11.49 -3.53 10.20
CA GLY A 165 10.92 -4.81 10.60
C GLY A 165 9.48 -5.05 10.12
N GLY A 166 9.07 -4.40 9.04
CA GLY A 166 7.70 -4.45 8.54
C GLY A 166 7.25 -5.84 8.10
N ARG A 167 8.12 -6.60 7.42
CA ARG A 167 7.82 -7.98 6.98
C ARG A 167 7.68 -8.93 8.15
N GLU A 168 8.56 -8.81 9.15
CA GLU A 168 8.55 -9.62 10.36
C GLU A 168 7.24 -9.44 11.13
N ARG A 169 6.75 -8.20 11.21
CA ARG A 169 5.45 -7.92 11.83
C ARG A 169 4.29 -8.58 11.08
N LEU A 170 4.30 -8.52 9.76
CA LEU A 170 3.21 -9.02 8.91
C LEU A 170 3.25 -10.54 8.72
N GLY A 171 4.40 -11.17 8.95
CA GLY A 171 4.61 -12.61 8.78
C GLY A 171 4.56 -13.05 7.32
N GLU A 172 4.44 -14.36 7.09
CA GLU A 172 4.58 -14.98 5.76
C GLU A 172 3.23 -15.36 5.10
N LYS A 173 2.10 -15.09 5.77
CA LYS A 173 0.78 -15.55 5.30
C LYS A 173 0.32 -14.81 4.02
N ILE A 174 0.65 -13.53 3.93
CA ILE A 174 0.21 -12.65 2.84
C ILE A 174 1.46 -12.22 2.07
N PRO A 175 1.53 -12.40 0.75
CA PRO A 175 2.65 -11.94 -0.06
C PRO A 175 2.88 -10.43 0.12
N ILE A 176 4.14 -10.05 0.38
CA ILE A 176 4.58 -8.65 0.48
C ILE A 176 5.54 -8.36 -0.66
N GLU A 177 5.18 -7.38 -1.46
CA GLU A 177 5.86 -7.04 -2.69
C GLU A 177 6.24 -5.56 -2.69
N SER A 178 7.54 -5.28 -2.79
CA SER A 178 8.10 -3.94 -2.83
C SER A 178 8.82 -3.71 -4.15
N VAL A 179 8.70 -2.51 -4.73
CA VAL A 179 9.44 -2.15 -5.95
C VAL A 179 10.89 -1.81 -5.61
N LEU A 180 11.09 -1.01 -4.56
CA LEU A 180 12.39 -0.68 -3.99
C LEU A 180 12.45 -1.12 -2.53
N SER A 181 13.60 -1.61 -2.11
CA SER A 181 13.92 -1.91 -0.72
C SER A 181 15.14 -1.10 -0.29
N TYR A 182 15.02 -0.41 0.85
CA TYR A 182 16.06 0.38 1.48
C TYR A 182 16.47 -0.22 2.81
#